data_AF-A0A6G6X509-F1
#
_entry.id   AF-A0A6G6X509-F1
#
_cell.length_a   1.000
_cell.length_b   1.000
_cell.length_c   1.000
_cell.angle_alpha   90.00
_cell.angle_beta   90.00
_cell.angle_gamma   90.00
#
_symmetry.space_group_name_H-M   'P 1'
#
loop_
_entity.id
_entity.type
_entity.pdbx_description
1 polymer ?
#
loop_
_entity_poly.entity_id
_entity_poly.type
_entity_poly.pdbx_seq_one_letter_code
_entity_poly.pdbx_strand_id
1 'polypeptide(L)' 'MTVLADQIRSQGYECANPVSAQRQAAQSVQDEPVYILKCENATYEIRLVPDQAAKVTKVE' A
#
# COMPACT_ATOMS: atom_id res chain seq x y z
N MET A 1 -0.85 11.46 -4.82
CA MET A 1 -0.31 10.08 -4.75
C MET A 1 -1.48 9.12 -4.79
N THR A 2 -1.88 8.66 -5.98
CA THR A 2 -3.14 7.93 -6.18
C THR A 2 -2.95 6.46 -6.51
N VAL A 3 -1.88 6.08 -7.22
CA VAL A 3 -1.70 4.69 -7.74
C VAL A 3 -1.82 3.61 -6.66
N LEU A 4 -1.10 3.73 -5.53
CA LEU A 4 -1.19 2.76 -4.43
C LEU A 4 -2.58 2.75 -3.78
N ALA A 5 -3.19 3.92 -3.63
CA ALA A 5 -4.53 4.04 -3.06
C ALA A 5 -5.59 3.42 -3.99
N ASP A 6 -5.52 3.68 -5.30
CA ASP A 6 -6.40 3.10 -6.31
C ASP A 6 -6.24 1.59 -6.39
N GLN A 7 -5.00 1.09 -6.28
CA GLN A 7 -4.70 -0.34 -6.28
C GLN A 7 -5.30 -1.07 -5.07
N ILE A 8 -5.26 -0.50 -3.87
CA ILE A 8 -5.86 -1.16 -2.71
C ILE A 8 -7.39 -1.00 -2.67
N ARG A 9 -7.92 0.11 -3.21
CA ARG A 9 -9.37 0.30 -3.39
C ARG A 9 -9.97 -0.71 -4.36
N SER A 10 -9.28 -1.00 -5.47
CA SER A 10 -9.73 -2.03 -6.42
C SER A 10 -9.74 -3.44 -5.83
N GLN A 11 -9.00 -3.65 -4.73
CA GLN A 11 -8.99 -4.88 -3.94
C GLN A 11 -9.97 -4.86 -2.75
N GLY A 12 -10.74 -3.78 -2.57
CA GLY A 12 -11.75 -3.66 -1.53
C GLY A 12 -11.30 -2.97 -0.23
N TYR A 13 -10.09 -2.39 -0.19
CA TYR A 13 -9.61 -1.65 0.98
C TYR A 13 -9.95 -0.16 0.90
N GLU A 14 -10.57 0.37 1.95
CA GLU A 14 -10.95 1.78 2.02
C GLU A 14 -9.77 2.70 2.34
N CYS A 15 -9.24 3.40 1.34
CA CYS A 15 -8.33 4.52 1.57
C CYS A 15 -9.01 5.85 1.22
N ALA A 16 -9.43 6.62 2.21
CA ALA A 16 -9.94 7.97 2.03
C ALA A 16 -8.78 8.98 2.08
N ASN A 17 -8.74 9.93 1.14
CA ASN A 17 -7.77 11.03 1.10
C ASN A 17 -6.31 10.59 1.40
N PRO A 18 -5.61 9.96 0.44
CA PRO A 18 -4.24 9.48 0.66
C PRO A 18 -3.31 10.65 1.01
N VAL A 19 -2.71 10.58 2.20
CA VAL A 19 -1.87 11.61 2.81
C VAL A 19 -0.42 11.46 2.34
N SER A 20 0.11 10.23 2.41
CA SER A 20 1.49 9.95 2.01
C SER A 20 1.67 8.48 1.65
N ALA A 21 2.68 8.17 0.83
CA ALA A 21 3.14 6.81 0.62
C ALA A 21 4.67 6.76 0.67
N GLN A 22 5.22 5.92 1.52
CA GLN A 22 6.66 5.83 1.74
C GLN A 22 7.14 4.40 1.52
N ARG A 23 8.12 4.22 0.64
CA ARG A 23 8.74 2.92 0.41
C ARG A 23 9.54 2.51 1.63
N GLN A 24 9.25 1.33 2.18
CA GLN A 24 10.00 0.73 3.26
C GLN A 24 11.16 -0.06 2.69
N ALA A 25 12.31 0.62 2.52
CA ALA A 25 13.50 0.00 1.94
C ALA A 25 13.96 -1.23 2.73
N ALA A 26 13.81 -1.23 4.05
CA ALA A 26 14.21 -2.34 4.92
C ALA A 26 13.38 -3.62 4.74
N GLN A 27 12.10 -3.49 4.33
CA GLN A 27 11.19 -4.62 4.13
C GLN A 27 11.02 -4.99 2.64
N SER A 28 11.49 -4.13 1.74
CA SER A 28 11.43 -4.34 0.30
C SER A 28 12.52 -5.32 -0.13
N VAL A 29 12.12 -6.39 -0.80
CA VAL A 29 13.05 -7.39 -1.35
C VAL A 29 12.88 -7.46 -2.85
N GLN A 30 13.97 -7.38 -3.61
CA GLN A 30 13.98 -7.51 -5.07
C GLN A 30 12.78 -6.79 -5.75
N ASP A 31 11.93 -7.55 -6.46
CA ASP A 31 10.77 -7.10 -7.22
C ASP A 31 9.48 -7.00 -6.37
N GLU A 32 9.61 -7.13 -5.05
CA GLU A 32 8.52 -6.96 -4.07
C GLU A 32 8.72 -5.70 -3.21
N PRO A 33 8.50 -4.50 -3.76
CA PRO A 33 8.59 -3.29 -2.97
C PRO A 33 7.44 -3.23 -1.93
N VAL A 34 7.80 -2.80 -0.72
CA VAL A 34 6.88 -2.55 0.38
C VAL A 34 6.70 -1.05 0.57
N TYR A 35 5.45 -0.62 0.75
CA TYR A 35 5.08 0.77 0.98
C TYR A 35 4.22 0.89 2.22
N ILE A 36 4.44 1.94 3.01
CA ILE A 36 3.48 2.41 4.00
C ILE A 36 2.66 3.52 3.35
N LEU A 37 1.39 3.25 3.09
CA LEU A 37 0.42 4.21 2.59
C LEU A 37 -0.41 4.72 3.78
N LYS A 38 -0.31 6.02 4.06
CA LYS A 38 -1.15 6.70 5.03
C LYS A 38 -2.33 7.35 4.32
N CYS A 39 -3.53 6.99 4.72
CA CYS A 39 -4.80 7.59 4.35
C CYS A 39 -5.34 8.36 5.55
N GLU A 40 -6.36 9.21 5.35
CA GLU A 40 -6.98 9.96 6.44
C GLU A 40 -7.65 9.03 7.48
N ASN A 41 -8.22 7.93 7.01
CA ASN A 41 -8.99 6.98 7.81
C ASN A 41 -8.19 5.72 8.23
N ALA A 42 -7.02 5.46 7.66
CA ALA A 42 -6.27 4.22 7.86
C ALA A 42 -4.82 4.32 7.38
N THR A 43 -3.93 3.53 8.00
CA THR A 43 -2.58 3.29 7.49
C THR A 43 -2.45 1.84 7.00
N TYR A 44 -1.85 1.66 5.83
CA TYR A 44 -1.67 0.36 5.17
C TYR A 44 -0.19 0.08 4.90
N GLU A 45 0.25 -1.14 5.19
CA GLU A 45 1.44 -1.73 4.61
C GLU A 45 1.04 -2.48 3.34
N ILE A 46 1.64 -2.12 2.22
CA ILE A 46 1.34 -2.65 0.89
C ILE A 46 2.60 -3.29 0.35
N ARG A 47 2.57 -4.59 0.12
CA ARG A 47 3.60 -5.33 -0.61
C ARG A 47 3.11 -5.62 -2.01
N LEU A 48 3.79 -5.07 -3.01
CA LEU A 48 3.52 -5.39 -4.41
C LEU A 48 4.16 -6.74 -4.72
N VAL A 49 3.40 -7.69 -5.25
CA VAL A 49 3.90 -9.00 -5.65
C VAL A 49 3.66 -9.14 -7.16
N PRO A 50 4.69 -9.50 -7.95
CA PRO A 50 4.53 -9.67 -9.39
C PRO A 50 3.40 -10.65 -9.74
N ASP A 51 2.64 -10.31 -10.77
CA ASP A 51 1.53 -11.10 -11.32
C ASP A 51 0.42 -11.47 -10.31
N GLN A 52 0.36 -10.74 -9.18
CA GLN A 52 -0.57 -10.99 -8.10
C GLN A 52 -1.20 -9.69 -7.60
N ALA A 53 -2.32 -9.82 -6.88
CA ALA A 53 -2.85 -8.74 -6.09
C ALA A 53 -1.83 -8.29 -5.02
N ALA A 54 -1.86 -7.01 -4.64
CA ALA A 54 -0.97 -6.54 -3.58
C ALA A 54 -1.33 -7.20 -2.25
N LYS A 55 -0.34 -7.58 -1.45
CA LYS A 55 -0.60 -7.99 -0.08
C LYS A 55 -0.77 -6.72 0.75
N VAL A 56 -1.97 -6.51 1.29
CA VAL A 56 -2.33 -5.31 2.05
C VAL A 56 -2.61 -5.69 3.50
N THR A 57 -1.87 -5.07 4.41
CA THR A 57 -2.06 -5.22 5.86
C THR A 57 -2.41 -3.86 6.45
N LYS A 58 -3.51 -3.76 7.20
CA LYS A 58 -3.84 -2.55 7.95
C LYS A 58 -2.91 -2.47 9.16
N VAL A 59 -2.22 -1.34 9.32
CA VAL A 59 -1.23 -1.12 10.38
C VAL A 59 -1.88 -0.48 11.59
N GLU A 60 -2.72 0.54 11.38
CA GLU A 60 -3.70 1.14 12.31
C GLU A 60 -4.48 2.26 11.60
#